data_AF-A0A925BUU4-F1
#
_entry.id   AF-A0A925BUU4-F1
#
_cell.length_a   1.000
_cell.length_b   1.000
_cell.length_c   1.000
_cell.angle_alpha   90.00
_cell.angle_beta   90.00
_cell.angle_gamma   90.00
#
_symmetry.space_group_name_H-M   'P 1'
#
loop_
_entity.id
_entity.type
_entity.pdbx_description
1 polymer ?
#
loop_
_entity_poly.entity_id
_entity_poly.type
_entity_poly.pdbx_seq_one_letter_code
_entity_poly.pdbx_strand_id
1 'polypeptide(L)'
;MKLSTFTQAVILMLLIAFAASCGTSRSTTEHPRDRYPNDRRYPDERSTPPGHAKKTYGHRSAKVFAPGQRRYEHYPLIITRGPGMYITRNRDGRYFYKNNDGYYYWQGYDQRFYLDERHLSQTEYDRYSYEDWRDRGKSNANRYKRRKY
;
A
#
# COMPACT_ATOMS: atom_id res chain seq x y z
N MET A 1 -37.32 27.60 16.93
CA MET A 1 -38.37 26.60 16.63
C MET A 1 -38.15 25.40 17.54
N LYS A 2 -39.13 25.03 18.38
CA LYS A 2 -39.00 23.87 19.27
C LYS A 2 -39.35 22.61 18.47
N LEU A 3 -38.38 21.73 18.27
CA LEU A 3 -38.64 20.40 17.68
C LEU A 3 -39.50 19.59 18.65
N SER A 4 -40.49 18.89 18.11
CA SER A 4 -41.35 18.02 18.92
C SER A 4 -40.53 16.84 19.42
N THR A 5 -40.79 16.42 20.66
CA THR A 5 -40.12 15.26 21.30
C THR A 5 -40.18 14.00 20.43
N PHE A 6 -41.25 13.86 19.64
CA PHE A 6 -41.41 12.79 18.66
C PHE A 6 -40.34 12.81 17.56
N THR A 7 -40.05 13.97 16.97
CA THR A 7 -39.00 14.09 15.94
C THR A 7 -37.61 13.78 16.47
N GLN A 8 -37.34 14.12 17.73
CA GLN A 8 -36.05 13.83 18.37
C GLN A 8 -35.85 12.32 18.59
N ALA A 9 -36.91 11.59 18.97
CA ALA A 9 -36.85 10.13 19.15
C ALA A 9 -36.60 9.38 17.83
N VAL A 10 -37.22 9.82 16.73
CA VAL A 10 -37.04 9.21 15.41
C VAL A 10 -35.60 9.39 14.90
N ILE A 11 -35.03 10.58 15.08
CA ILE A 11 -33.64 10.86 14.68
C ILE A 11 -32.66 10.00 15.49
N LEU A 12 -32.90 9.83 16.79
CA LEU A 12 -32.04 9.03 17.66
C LEU A 12 -32.06 7.54 17.28
N MET A 13 -33.23 6.98 16.95
CA MET A 13 -33.37 5.61 16.47
C MET A 13 -32.62 5.36 15.14
N LEU A 14 -32.68 6.33 14.21
CA LEU A 14 -31.97 6.23 12.93
C LEU A 14 -30.44 6.22 13.12
N LEU A 15 -29.91 7.02 14.05
CA LEU A 15 -28.48 7.05 14.34
C LEU A 15 -27.96 5.74 14.95
N ILE A 16 -28.73 5.11 15.83
CA ILE A 16 -28.35 3.82 16.45
C ILE A 16 -28.33 2.70 15.39
N ALA A 17 -29.32 2.66 14.50
CA ALA A 17 -29.36 1.69 13.41
C ALA A 17 -28.16 1.82 12.46
N PHE A 18 -27.72 3.06 12.20
CA PHE A 18 -26.54 3.31 11.35
C PHE A 18 -25.23 2.89 12.04
N ALA A 19 -25.10 3.11 13.35
CA ALA A 19 -23.91 2.71 14.11
C ALA A 19 -23.76 1.19 14.21
N ALA A 20 -24.87 0.44 14.32
CA ALA A 20 -24.85 -1.03 14.37
C ALA A 20 -24.44 -1.67 13.02
N SER A 21 -24.58 -0.96 11.90
CA SER A 21 -24.18 -1.41 10.56
C SER A 21 -22.66 -1.42 10.36
N CYS A 22 -21.89 -0.77 11.25
CA CYS A 22 -20.42 -0.76 11.22
C CYS A 22 -19.78 -1.99 11.91
N GLY A 23 -20.49 -3.12 11.96
CA GLY A 23 -20.00 -4.42 12.41
C GLY A 23 -18.80 -4.87 11.57
N THR A 24 -17.64 -4.84 12.20
CA THR A 24 -16.33 -5.10 11.62
C THR A 24 -16.19 -6.56 11.19
N SER A 25 -16.28 -6.83 9.88
CA SER A 25 -15.77 -8.07 9.29
C SER A 25 -14.24 -8.03 9.28
N ARG A 26 -13.61 -8.30 10.42
CA ARG A 26 -12.20 -8.70 10.48
C ARG A 26 -12.11 -10.12 9.94
N SER A 27 -12.01 -10.25 8.62
CA SER A 27 -11.48 -11.47 8.03
C SER A 27 -9.98 -11.47 8.28
N THR A 28 -9.55 -12.24 9.27
CA THR A 28 -8.16 -12.64 9.43
C THR A 28 -7.78 -13.42 8.18
N THR A 29 -7.11 -12.74 7.25
CA THR A 29 -6.40 -13.42 6.18
C THR A 29 -5.27 -14.20 6.84
N GLU A 30 -5.50 -15.49 7.08
CA GLU A 30 -4.42 -16.42 7.35
C GLU A 30 -3.48 -16.36 6.15
N HIS A 31 -2.36 -15.66 6.33
CA HIS A 31 -1.23 -15.86 5.44
C HIS A 31 -0.86 -17.34 5.52
N PRO A 32 -0.68 -18.03 4.38
CA PRO A 32 -0.14 -19.38 4.42
C PRO A 32 1.18 -19.29 5.18
N ARG A 33 1.27 -20.00 6.30
CA ARG A 33 2.54 -20.21 6.99
C ARG A 33 3.43 -20.89 5.97
N ASP A 34 4.34 -20.12 5.39
CA ASP A 34 5.48 -20.67 4.68
C ASP A 34 6.10 -21.71 5.59
N ARG A 35 5.86 -22.96 5.22
CA ARG A 35 6.46 -24.14 5.80
C ARG A 35 7.93 -24.05 5.42
N TYR A 36 8.70 -23.28 6.19
CA TYR A 36 10.15 -23.35 6.14
C TYR A 36 10.52 -24.83 6.34
N PRO A 37 11.24 -25.45 5.40
CA PRO A 37 11.84 -26.74 5.68
C PRO A 37 12.78 -26.53 6.85
N ASN A 38 12.45 -27.16 7.98
CA ASN A 38 13.29 -27.20 9.16
C ASN A 38 14.41 -28.21 8.91
N ASP A 39 15.26 -27.95 7.92
CA ASP A 39 16.52 -28.64 7.76
C ASP A 39 17.53 -27.99 8.72
N ARG A 40 17.42 -28.37 9.99
CA ARG A 40 18.54 -28.29 10.92
C ARG A 40 19.61 -29.31 10.50
N ARG A 41 20.34 -28.98 9.43
CA ARG A 41 21.75 -29.33 9.33
C ARG A 41 22.53 -28.04 9.43
N TYR A 42 23.12 -27.82 10.60
CA TYR A 42 24.24 -26.88 10.71
C TYR A 42 25.29 -27.34 9.68
N PRO A 43 25.67 -26.50 8.70
CA PRO A 43 26.83 -26.80 7.90
C PRO A 43 28.06 -26.67 8.80
N ASP A 44 28.77 -27.78 8.94
CA ASP A 44 30.09 -27.85 9.58
C ASP A 44 30.98 -26.74 9.00
N GLU A 45 31.54 -25.89 9.86
CA GLU A 45 32.22 -24.63 9.53
C GLU A 45 33.57 -24.82 8.81
N ARG A 46 33.92 -26.03 8.37
CA ARG A 46 35.28 -26.37 7.91
C ARG A 46 35.49 -26.41 6.40
N SER A 47 34.49 -26.11 5.57
CA SER A 47 34.62 -26.30 4.12
C SER A 47 34.06 -25.14 3.28
N THR A 48 34.35 -23.89 3.65
CA THR A 48 34.21 -22.79 2.68
C THR A 48 35.49 -22.70 1.84
N PRO A 49 35.39 -22.68 0.50
CA PRO A 49 36.56 -22.51 -0.36
C PRO A 49 37.32 -21.22 0.00
N PRO A 50 38.66 -21.21 -0.07
CA PRO A 50 39.45 -20.02 0.21
C PRO A 50 38.99 -18.87 -0.71
N GLY A 51 38.44 -17.82 -0.10
CA GLY A 51 37.79 -16.70 -0.80
C GLY A 51 36.34 -16.43 -0.37
N HIS A 52 35.68 -17.40 0.28
CA HIS A 52 34.31 -17.27 0.79
C HIS A 52 34.20 -17.06 2.32
N ALA A 53 35.31 -16.78 2.99
CA ALA A 53 35.31 -16.45 4.41
C ALA A 53 34.44 -15.20 4.65
N LYS A 54 33.21 -15.43 5.12
CA LYS A 54 32.30 -14.38 5.56
C LYS A 54 33.00 -13.65 6.71
N LYS A 55 33.31 -12.36 6.54
CA LYS A 55 33.89 -11.52 7.60
C LYS A 55 32.87 -11.33 8.72
N THR A 56 32.81 -12.24 9.67
CA THR A 56 32.13 -12.07 10.95
C THR A 56 33.01 -11.20 11.84
N TYR A 57 32.65 -9.92 12.02
CA TYR A 57 33.29 -9.06 13.02
C TYR A 57 32.59 -9.28 14.38
N GLY A 58 33.18 -10.16 15.22
CA GLY A 58 32.66 -10.47 16.56
C GLY A 58 31.29 -11.16 16.54
N HIS A 59 30.43 -10.84 17.53
CA HIS A 59 29.12 -11.48 17.74
C HIS A 59 27.99 -10.93 16.85
N ARG A 60 28.27 -9.98 15.94
CA ARG A 60 27.25 -9.32 15.13
C ARG A 60 27.40 -9.73 13.67
N SER A 61 26.31 -10.19 13.06
CA SER A 61 26.26 -10.53 11.64
C SER A 61 26.59 -9.29 10.80
N ALA A 62 27.52 -9.41 9.84
CA ALA A 62 28.00 -8.33 8.97
C ALA A 62 26.93 -7.68 8.06
N LYS A 63 25.68 -8.11 8.17
CA LYS A 63 24.54 -7.61 7.38
C LYS A 63 24.24 -6.13 7.63
N VAL A 64 24.63 -5.58 8.79
CA VAL A 64 24.30 -4.20 9.18
C VAL A 64 25.28 -3.16 8.60
N PHE A 65 26.46 -3.58 8.13
CA PHE A 65 27.56 -2.67 7.78
C PHE A 65 28.08 -2.83 6.35
N ALA A 66 27.30 -3.38 5.41
CA ALA A 66 27.71 -3.35 4.01
C ALA A 66 27.47 -1.93 3.44
N PRO A 67 28.53 -1.12 3.18
CA PRO A 67 28.36 0.19 2.54
C PRO A 67 27.77 -0.04 1.15
N GLY A 68 26.55 0.46 0.90
CA GLY A 68 25.84 0.29 -0.38
C GLY A 68 24.42 -0.27 -0.29
N GLN A 69 23.91 -0.61 0.91
CA GLN A 69 22.49 -0.94 1.08
C GLN A 69 21.64 0.35 0.95
N ARG A 70 21.27 0.70 -0.28
CA ARG A 70 20.25 1.72 -0.56
C ARG A 70 18.95 1.28 0.13
N ARG A 71 18.53 2.05 1.15
CA ARG A 71 17.20 1.89 1.75
C ARG A 71 16.22 2.65 0.87
N TYR A 72 15.43 1.92 0.11
CA TYR A 72 14.29 2.49 -0.60
C TYR A 72 13.18 2.72 0.42
N GLU A 73 12.55 3.89 0.38
CA GLU A 73 11.36 4.12 1.19
C GLU A 73 10.21 3.33 0.56
N HIS A 74 9.53 2.53 1.37
CA HIS A 74 8.49 1.61 0.89
C HIS A 74 7.15 2.33 0.85
N TYR A 75 6.90 3.07 -0.24
CA TYR A 75 5.59 3.63 -0.53
C TYR A 75 4.86 2.79 -1.55
N PRO A 76 3.56 2.54 -1.36
CA PRO A 76 2.79 1.74 -2.30
C PRO A 76 2.67 2.45 -3.66
N LEU A 77 2.72 1.67 -4.74
CA LEU A 77 2.53 2.16 -6.11
C LEU A 77 1.11 2.69 -6.36
N ILE A 78 0.13 2.06 -5.71
CA ILE A 78 -1.30 2.35 -5.87
C ILE A 78 -1.92 2.47 -4.49
N ILE A 79 -2.73 3.50 -4.30
CA ILE A 79 -3.56 3.67 -3.11
C ILE A 79 -5.03 3.86 -3.51
N THR A 80 -5.91 3.48 -2.60
CA THR A 80 -7.34 3.77 -2.70
C THR A 80 -7.67 5.00 -1.86
N ARG A 81 -8.78 5.66 -2.20
CA ARG A 81 -9.25 6.82 -1.44
C ARG A 81 -9.65 6.36 -0.03
N GLY A 82 -8.96 6.87 0.98
CA GLY A 82 -9.23 6.68 2.39
C GLY A 82 -9.79 7.93 3.08
N PRO A 83 -10.33 7.78 4.30
CA PRO A 83 -10.70 8.90 5.15
C PRO A 83 -9.45 9.74 5.50
N GLY A 84 -9.60 11.07 5.54
CA GLY A 84 -8.49 11.98 5.85
C GLY A 84 -7.56 12.31 4.68
N MET A 85 -7.77 11.74 3.49
CA MET A 85 -7.01 12.13 2.30
C MET A 85 -7.50 13.47 1.76
N TYR A 86 -6.60 14.45 1.69
CA TYR A 86 -6.84 15.73 1.03
C TYR A 86 -6.52 15.64 -0.45
N ILE A 87 -7.56 15.56 -1.29
CA ILE A 87 -7.42 15.50 -2.74
C ILE A 87 -7.47 16.92 -3.30
N THR A 88 -6.46 17.29 -4.08
CA THR A 88 -6.33 18.60 -4.69
C THR A 88 -6.49 18.51 -6.20
N ARG A 89 -7.14 19.51 -6.80
CA ARG A 89 -7.25 19.64 -8.25
C ARG A 89 -6.08 20.46 -8.77
N ASN A 90 -5.32 19.89 -9.70
CA ASN A 90 -4.25 20.59 -10.40
C ASN A 90 -4.81 21.51 -11.51
N ARG A 91 -3.99 22.43 -12.02
CA ARG A 91 -4.38 23.41 -13.06
C ARG A 91 -4.84 22.77 -14.37
N ASP A 92 -4.30 21.59 -14.68
CA ASP A 92 -4.70 20.76 -15.83
C ASP A 92 -6.05 20.04 -15.62
N GLY A 93 -6.68 20.23 -14.46
CA GLY A 93 -7.95 19.60 -14.10
C GLY A 93 -7.83 18.19 -13.55
N ARG A 94 -6.64 17.59 -13.51
CA ARG A 94 -6.41 16.27 -12.89
C ARG A 94 -6.40 16.41 -11.37
N TYR A 95 -6.83 15.37 -10.68
CA TYR A 95 -6.78 15.33 -9.23
C TYR A 95 -5.54 14.57 -8.76
N PHE A 96 -4.97 15.01 -7.66
CA PHE A 96 -3.87 14.33 -7.00
C PHE A 96 -4.03 14.35 -5.49
N TYR A 97 -3.34 13.44 -4.84
CA TYR A 97 -3.12 13.41 -3.40
C TYR A 97 -1.62 13.56 -3.15
N LYS A 98 -1.26 14.31 -2.11
CA LYS A 98 0.12 14.43 -1.65
C LYS A 98 0.19 13.86 -0.24
N ASN A 99 1.06 12.89 0.00
CA ASN A 99 1.26 12.36 1.36
C ASN A 99 2.11 13.32 2.20
N ASN A 100 2.23 13.01 3.50
CA ASN A 100 3.01 13.81 4.44
C ASN A 100 4.51 13.86 4.08
N ASP A 101 5.02 12.81 3.46
CA ASP A 101 6.42 12.66 3.07
C ASP A 101 6.74 13.32 1.72
N GLY A 102 5.73 13.93 1.07
CA GLY A 102 5.90 14.73 -0.14
C GLY A 102 5.71 14.01 -1.47
N TYR A 103 5.35 12.73 -1.45
CA TYR A 103 5.02 11.92 -2.63
C TYR A 103 3.67 12.30 -3.19
N TYR A 104 3.64 12.48 -4.52
CA TYR A 104 2.42 12.76 -5.26
C TYR A 104 1.81 11.48 -5.80
N TYR A 105 0.48 11.40 -5.72
CA TYR A 105 -0.31 10.34 -6.29
C TYR A 105 -1.40 10.92 -7.19
N TRP A 106 -1.42 10.55 -8.46
CA TRP A 106 -2.40 11.04 -9.44
C TRP A 106 -3.64 10.15 -9.48
N GLN A 107 -4.81 10.76 -9.47
CA GLN A 107 -6.06 10.03 -9.63
C GLN A 107 -6.14 9.46 -11.05
N GLY A 108 -6.30 8.15 -11.16
CA GLY A 108 -6.59 7.48 -12.43
C GLY A 108 -8.08 7.36 -12.71
N TYR A 109 -8.41 6.74 -13.84
CA TYR A 109 -9.78 6.61 -14.34
C TYR A 109 -10.68 5.66 -13.52
N ASP A 110 -10.07 4.84 -12.67
CA ASP A 110 -10.73 3.82 -11.86
C ASP A 110 -10.79 4.17 -10.37
N GLN A 111 -10.76 5.47 -10.06
CA GLN A 111 -10.83 6.03 -8.70
C GLN A 111 -9.65 5.65 -7.78
N ARG A 112 -8.66 4.93 -8.29
CA ARG A 112 -7.39 4.66 -7.61
C ARG A 112 -6.42 5.82 -7.86
N PHE A 113 -5.43 5.92 -6.98
CA PHE A 113 -4.40 6.94 -7.04
C PHE A 113 -3.05 6.26 -7.26
N TYR A 114 -2.30 6.72 -8.25
CA TYR A 114 -1.07 6.11 -8.73
C TYR A 114 0.11 7.00 -8.40
N LEU A 115 1.19 6.41 -7.87
CA LEU A 115 2.41 7.14 -7.55
C LEU A 115 2.93 7.90 -8.77
N ASP A 116 3.33 9.16 -8.59
CA ASP A 116 3.90 9.96 -9.67
C ASP A 116 5.24 9.34 -10.14
N GLU A 117 5.42 9.29 -11.45
CA GLU A 117 6.60 8.72 -12.12
C GLU A 117 7.92 9.30 -11.61
N ARG A 118 7.90 10.57 -11.20
CA ARG A 118 9.08 11.26 -10.66
C ARG A 118 9.59 10.66 -9.36
N HIS A 119 8.74 9.94 -8.62
CA HIS A 119 9.11 9.26 -7.37
C HIS A 119 9.46 7.79 -7.55
N LEU A 120 9.31 7.21 -8.76
CA LEU A 120 9.59 5.79 -8.97
C LEU A 120 11.04 5.43 -8.64
N SER A 121 12.00 6.31 -8.94
CA SER A 121 13.43 6.10 -8.63
C SER A 121 13.76 6.02 -7.14
N GLN A 122 12.84 6.46 -6.28
CA GLN A 122 12.96 6.43 -4.83
C GLN A 122 12.33 5.17 -4.23
N THR A 123 11.60 4.41 -5.03
CA THR A 123 10.90 3.18 -4.64
C THR A 123 11.57 1.93 -5.21
N GLU A 124 11.11 0.76 -4.78
CA GLU A 124 11.54 -0.54 -5.29
C GLU A 124 10.92 -0.91 -6.65
N TYR A 125 9.92 -0.14 -7.12
CA TYR A 125 9.21 -0.45 -8.36
C TYR A 125 10.01 0.00 -9.58
N ASP A 126 10.08 -0.88 -10.57
CA ASP A 126 10.61 -0.53 -11.88
C ASP A 126 9.56 0.18 -12.74
N ARG A 127 10.05 0.81 -13.82
CA ARG A 127 9.20 1.51 -14.78
C ARG A 127 8.19 0.56 -15.44
N TYR A 128 8.61 -0.65 -15.77
CA TYR A 128 7.77 -1.64 -16.46
C TYR A 128 6.55 -2.04 -15.62
N SER A 129 6.76 -2.31 -14.32
CA SER A 129 5.67 -2.60 -13.39
C SER A 129 4.72 -1.40 -13.32
N TYR A 130 5.24 -0.19 -13.16
CA TYR A 130 4.42 1.01 -13.11
C TYR A 130 3.55 1.19 -14.38
N GLU A 131 4.13 1.00 -15.56
CA GLU A 131 3.41 1.13 -16.83
C GLU A 131 2.31 0.06 -17.00
N ASP A 132 2.62 -1.21 -16.73
CA ASP A 132 1.65 -2.31 -16.76
C ASP A 132 0.45 -2.02 -15.84
N TRP A 133 0.72 -1.58 -14.62
CA TRP A 133 -0.33 -1.23 -13.66
C TRP A 133 -1.19 -0.04 -14.12
N ARG A 134 -0.55 1.02 -14.63
CA ARG A 134 -1.23 2.21 -15.14
C ARG A 134 -2.15 1.87 -16.32
N ASP A 135 -1.70 1.01 -17.23
CA ASP A 135 -2.46 0.64 -18.43
C ASP A 135 -3.61 -0.33 -18.12
N ARG A 136 -3.43 -1.22 -17.14
CA ARG A 136 -4.55 -2.01 -16.58
C ARG A 136 -5.64 -1.13 -15.98
N GLY A 137 -5.27 -0.06 -15.27
CA GLY A 137 -6.21 0.93 -14.74
C GLY A 137 -7.09 1.56 -15.81
N LYS A 138 -6.50 1.97 -16.94
CA LYS A 138 -7.24 2.52 -18.10
C LYS A 138 -8.19 1.49 -18.71
N SER A 139 -7.72 0.27 -18.90
CA SER A 139 -8.51 -0.82 -19.49
C SER A 139 -9.73 -1.17 -18.64
N ASN A 140 -9.56 -1.23 -17.32
CA ASN A 140 -10.64 -1.50 -16.38
C ASN A 140 -11.70 -0.39 -16.37
N ALA A 141 -11.27 0.87 -16.42
CA ALA A 141 -12.19 2.00 -16.50
C ALA A 141 -13.05 1.97 -17.78
N ASN A 142 -12.45 1.60 -18.92
CA ASN A 142 -13.17 1.46 -20.20
C ASN A 142 -14.19 0.32 -20.15
N ARG A 143 -13.82 -0.82 -19.55
CA ARG A 143 -14.75 -1.94 -19.34
C ARG A 143 -15.93 -1.56 -18.44
N TYR A 144 -15.68 -0.83 -17.37
CA TYR A 144 -16.73 -0.35 -16.47
C TYR A 144 -17.72 0.58 -17.17
N LYS A 145 -17.21 1.52 -17.99
CA LYS A 145 -18.07 2.40 -18.80
C LYS A 145 -18.97 1.60 -19.75
N ARG A 146 -18.43 0.62 -20.48
CA ARG A 146 -19.19 -0.21 -21.43
C ARG A 146 -20.31 -1.05 -20.81
N ARG A 147 -20.27 -1.34 -19.50
CA ARG A 147 -21.33 -2.13 -18.82
C ARG A 147 -22.46 -1.28 -18.27
N LYS A 148 -22.28 0.05 -18.25
CA LYS A 148 -23.24 1.00 -17.69
C LYS A 148 -24.15 1.64 -18.75
N TYR A 149 -23.85 1.40 -20.02
CA TYR A 149 -24.65 1.75 -21.20
C TYR A 149 -25.05 0.45 -21.89
#